data_AF-A0A7W4DXV0-F1
#
_entry.id   AF-A0A7W4DXV0-F1
#
_cell.length_a   1.000
_cell.length_b   1.000
_cell.length_c   1.000
_cell.angle_alpha   90.00
_cell.angle_beta   90.00
_cell.angle_gamma   90.00
#
_symmetry.space_group_name_H-M   'P 1'
#
loop_
_entity.id
_entity.type
_entity.pdbx_description
1 polymer ?
#
loop_
_entity_poly.entity_id
_entity_poly.type
_entity_poly.pdbx_seq_one_letter_code
_entity_poly.pdbx_strand_id
1 'polypeptide(L)'
;MPMRLVLRTRVRSVLDVQLGASWSMLRLDAPGMRSTHHDMSQFIETQLHVGPARVGISVDRVEVGIERTHPNAIYFLDAEVEVDVIQLRLTFYVEGRNLMNSRYYSQKSGSNIETLSMRY
;
A
#
# COMPACT_ATOMS: atom_id res chain seq x y z
N MET A 1 -10.66 16.53 1.31
CA MET A 1 -9.32 16.93 0.80
C MET A 1 -8.33 15.83 1.16
N PRO A 2 -7.50 15.34 0.22
CA PRO A 2 -6.47 14.35 0.51
C PRO A 2 -5.21 15.01 1.10
N MET A 3 -4.65 14.40 2.13
CA MET A 3 -3.34 14.71 2.71
C MET A 3 -2.42 13.50 2.50
N ARG A 4 -1.18 13.73 2.08
CA ARG A 4 -0.18 12.68 1.89
C ARG A 4 1.14 13.10 2.55
N LEU A 5 1.71 12.21 3.35
CA LEU A 5 3.02 12.33 3.95
C LEU A 5 3.87 11.14 3.49
N VAL A 6 5.07 11.41 2.99
CA VAL A 6 6.03 10.36 2.62
C VAL A 6 7.39 10.73 3.19
N LEU A 7 8.02 9.79 3.86
CA LEU A 7 9.38 9.88 4.36
C LEU A 7 10.19 8.76 3.72
N ARG A 8 11.33 9.10 3.13
CA ARG A 8 12.27 8.13 2.58
C ARG A 8 13.64 8.33 3.19
N THR A 9 14.27 7.26 3.63
CA THR A 9 15.62 7.27 4.19
C THR A 9 16.44 6.17 3.57
N ARG A 10 17.66 6.49 3.16
CA ARG A 10 18.61 5.53 2.60
C ARG A 10 19.87 5.49 3.45
N VAL A 11 20.29 4.28 3.85
CA VAL A 11 21.50 4.06 4.63
C VAL A 11 22.53 3.35 3.78
N ARG A 12 23.62 4.08 3.46
CA ARG A 12 24.84 3.55 2.84
C ARG A 12 24.62 2.69 1.59
N SER A 13 23.56 2.97 0.82
CA SER A 13 23.16 2.22 -0.39
C SER A 13 22.84 0.72 -0.18
N VAL A 14 22.77 0.28 1.08
CA VAL A 14 22.46 -1.11 1.46
C VAL A 14 21.00 -1.24 1.85
N LEU A 15 20.45 -0.22 2.51
CA LEU A 15 19.07 -0.22 2.98
C LEU A 15 18.35 1.03 2.48
N ASP A 16 17.23 0.85 1.81
CA ASP A 16 16.28 1.90 1.46
C ASP A 16 14.98 1.62 2.22
N VAL A 17 14.51 2.60 2.99
CA VAL A 17 13.25 2.52 3.73
C VAL A 17 12.37 3.67 3.29
N GLN A 18 11.17 3.37 2.84
CA GLN A 18 10.15 4.34 2.52
C GLN A 18 8.93 4.10 3.40
N LEU A 19 8.54 5.13 4.13
CA LEU A 19 7.35 5.16 4.95
C LEU A 19 6.40 6.16 4.31
N GLY A 20 5.12 5.85 4.30
CA GLY A 20 4.15 6.85 3.92
C GLY A 20 2.81 6.65 4.58
N ALA A 21 2.06 7.73 4.65
CA ALA A 21 0.70 7.73 5.08
C ALA A 21 -0.09 8.67 4.17
N SER A 22 -1.29 8.27 3.81
CA SER A 22 -2.25 9.14 3.16
C SER A 22 -3.57 9.08 3.89
N TRP A 23 -4.25 10.21 3.94
CA TRP A 23 -5.58 10.32 4.51
C TRP A 23 -6.43 11.13 3.55
N SER A 24 -7.65 10.66 3.29
CA SER A 24 -8.60 11.36 2.45
C SER A 24 -9.97 11.38 3.11
N MET A 25 -10.68 12.48 2.88
CA MET A 25 -12.06 12.65 3.27
C MET A 25 -12.83 13.09 2.04
N LEU A 26 -13.85 12.31 1.69
CA LEU A 26 -14.76 12.56 0.60
C LEU A 26 -16.15 12.77 1.17
N ARG A 27 -16.78 13.91 0.87
CA ARG A 27 -18.10 14.24 1.39
C ARG A 27 -19.09 14.22 0.25
N LEU A 28 -20.08 13.35 0.35
CA LEU A 28 -21.20 13.27 -0.57
C LEU A 28 -22.34 14.11 0.02
N ASP A 29 -22.58 15.27 -0.58
CA ASP A 29 -23.69 16.15 -0.24
C ASP A 29 -24.74 16.06 -1.37
N ALA A 30 -25.81 15.29 -1.14
CA ALA A 30 -26.99 15.25 -2.01
C ALA A 30 -28.24 15.68 -1.22
N PRO A 31 -29.29 16.24 -1.87
CA PRO A 31 -30.52 16.57 -1.19
C PRO A 31 -31.11 15.35 -0.48
N GLY A 32 -31.21 15.39 0.86
CA GLY A 32 -31.71 14.28 1.68
C GLY A 32 -30.69 13.19 2.02
N MET A 33 -29.43 13.27 1.55
CA MET A 33 -28.38 12.30 1.87
C MET A 33 -27.04 13.01 2.11
N ARG A 34 -26.53 12.88 3.34
CA ARG A 34 -25.20 13.37 3.72
C ARG A 34 -24.36 12.19 4.17
N SER A 35 -23.34 11.84 3.39
CA SER A 35 -22.40 10.77 3.73
C SER A 35 -20.98 11.31 3.69
N THR A 36 -20.14 10.87 4.64
CA THR A 36 -18.74 11.25 4.71
C THR A 36 -17.89 10.00 4.66
N HIS A 37 -17.09 9.85 3.63
CA HIS A 37 -16.14 8.75 3.51
C HIS A 37 -14.77 9.16 4.03
N HIS A 38 -14.14 8.27 4.78
CA HIS A 38 -12.80 8.42 5.30
C HIS A 38 -11.95 7.24 4.80
N ASP A 39 -10.87 7.57 4.11
CA ASP A 39 -9.85 6.61 3.70
C ASP A 39 -8.53 6.97 4.36
N MET A 40 -7.86 5.98 4.94
CA MET A 40 -6.49 6.11 5.41
C MET A 40 -5.66 4.95 4.89
N SER A 41 -4.50 5.26 4.31
CA SER A 41 -3.50 4.25 4.00
C SER A 41 -2.18 4.59 4.67
N GLN A 42 -1.47 3.57 5.12
CA GLN A 42 -0.12 3.66 5.65
C GLN A 42 0.69 2.54 5.03
N PHE A 43 1.94 2.82 4.69
CA PHE A 43 2.82 1.83 4.08
C PHE A 43 4.24 1.94 4.60
N ILE A 44 4.91 0.80 4.60
CA ILE A 44 6.32 0.63 4.91
C ILE A 44 6.92 -0.26 3.83
N GLU A 45 7.78 0.33 3.00
CA GLU A 45 8.57 -0.38 2.01
C GLU A 45 10.02 -0.41 2.50
N THR A 46 10.63 -1.58 2.45
CA THR A 46 12.05 -1.78 2.78
C THR A 46 12.72 -2.54 1.66
N GLN A 47 13.88 -2.06 1.23
CA GLN A 47 14.73 -2.73 0.25
C GLN A 47 16.12 -2.88 0.84
N LEU A 48 16.57 -4.13 0.93
CA LEU A 48 17.89 -4.50 1.42
C LEU A 48 18.72 -5.07 0.26
N HIS A 49 19.91 -4.53 0.07
CA HIS A 49 20.90 -4.99 -0.90
C HIS A 49 22.03 -5.74 -0.17
N VAL A 50 22.17 -7.03 -0.43
CA VAL A 50 23.22 -7.88 0.16
C VAL A 50 23.99 -8.56 -0.98
N GLY A 51 25.14 -7.99 -1.34
CA GLY A 51 25.94 -8.50 -2.45
C GLY A 51 25.14 -8.50 -3.76
N PRO A 52 24.99 -9.65 -4.44
CA PRO A 52 24.18 -9.76 -5.67
C PRO A 52 22.68 -9.87 -5.43
N ALA A 53 22.22 -9.90 -4.18
CA ALA A 53 20.81 -10.08 -3.85
C ALA A 53 20.15 -8.76 -3.46
N ARG A 54 18.92 -8.55 -3.92
CA ARG A 54 17.98 -7.54 -3.43
C ARG A 54 16.80 -8.23 -2.79
N VAL A 55 16.45 -7.83 -1.57
CA VAL A 55 15.26 -8.29 -0.86
C VAL A 55 14.36 -7.09 -0.61
N GLY A 56 13.12 -7.15 -1.08
CA GLY A 56 12.10 -6.14 -0.85
C GLY A 56 10.99 -6.70 0.04
N ILE A 57 10.56 -5.92 1.03
CA ILE A 57 9.35 -6.21 1.82
C ILE A 57 8.51 -4.94 1.85
N SER A 58 7.23 -5.06 1.51
CA SER A 58 6.24 -4.00 1.66
C SER A 58 5.14 -4.45 2.60
N VAL A 59 4.76 -3.57 3.52
CA VAL A 59 3.59 -3.73 4.39
C VAL A 59 2.69 -2.53 4.21
N ASP A 60 1.45 -2.78 3.81
CA ASP A 60 0.42 -1.76 3.70
C ASP A 60 -0.67 -1.98 4.76
N ARG A 61 -1.22 -0.90 5.27
CA ARG A 61 -2.41 -0.85 6.10
C ARG A 61 -3.39 0.11 5.46
N VAL A 62 -4.60 -0.38 5.17
CA VAL A 62 -5.66 0.41 4.54
C VAL A 62 -6.90 0.35 5.42
N GLU A 63 -7.39 1.51 5.83
CA GLU A 63 -8.69 1.68 6.49
C GLU A 63 -9.62 2.40 5.54
N VAL A 64 -10.82 1.82 5.34
CA VAL A 64 -11.85 2.37 4.47
C VAL A 64 -13.16 2.37 5.23
N GLY A 65 -13.84 3.51 5.31
CA GLY A 65 -15.05 3.62 6.11
C GLY A 65 -15.95 4.81 5.78
N ILE A 66 -17.26 4.64 6.01
CA ILE A 66 -18.28 5.70 5.93
C ILE A 66 -18.34 6.53 7.23
N GLU A 67 -17.62 6.12 8.27
CA GLU A 67 -17.51 6.86 9.53
C GLU A 67 -16.06 6.86 10.00
N ARG A 68 -15.70 7.91 10.77
CA ARG A 68 -14.32 8.26 11.17
C ARG A 68 -13.62 7.18 12.00
N THR A 69 -14.34 6.14 12.41
CA THR A 69 -13.91 5.04 13.28
C THR A 69 -14.54 3.73 12.81
N HIS A 70 -14.07 3.19 11.69
CA HIS A 70 -14.34 1.79 11.35
C HIS A 70 -13.14 0.93 11.78
N PRO A 71 -13.33 -0.15 12.56
CA PRO A 71 -12.24 -1.01 13.05
C PRO A 71 -11.61 -1.90 11.96
N ASN A 72 -12.03 -1.76 10.70
CA ASN A 72 -11.69 -2.68 9.62
C ASN A 72 -10.44 -2.21 8.86
N ALA A 73 -9.30 -2.18 9.55
CA ALA A 73 -8.01 -2.09 8.87
C ALA A 73 -7.73 -3.39 8.11
N ILE A 74 -7.39 -3.27 6.84
CA ILE A 74 -6.91 -4.37 5.99
C ILE A 74 -5.40 -4.21 5.87
N TYR A 75 -4.68 -5.31 6.06
CA TYR A 75 -3.24 -5.30 5.98
C TYR A 75 -2.80 -6.06 4.74
N PHE A 76 -1.78 -5.59 4.03
CA PHE A 76 -1.15 -6.32 2.93
C PHE A 76 0.33 -6.50 3.24
N LEU A 77 0.88 -7.62 2.80
CA LEU A 77 2.27 -7.98 2.95
C LEU A 77 2.72 -8.52 1.61
N ASP A 78 3.66 -7.82 0.99
CA ASP A 78 4.29 -8.22 -0.24
C ASP A 78 5.78 -8.42 0.03
N ALA A 79 6.38 -9.41 -0.62
CA ALA A 79 7.80 -9.67 -0.53
C ALA A 79 8.35 -10.02 -1.91
N GLU A 80 9.55 -9.52 -2.21
CA GLU A 80 10.29 -9.82 -3.42
C GLU A 80 11.74 -10.17 -3.10
N VAL A 81 12.31 -11.07 -3.88
CA VAL A 81 13.72 -11.43 -3.84
C VAL A 81 14.25 -11.50 -5.26
N GLU A 82 15.33 -10.78 -5.50
CA GLU A 82 16.06 -10.75 -6.76
C GLU A 82 17.51 -11.14 -6.51
N VAL A 83 18.10 -12.00 -7.33
CA VAL A 83 19.50 -12.44 -7.20
C VAL A 83 20.19 -12.46 -8.56
N ASP A 84 21.25 -11.68 -8.69
CA ASP A 84 22.08 -11.60 -9.90
C ASP A 84 23.26 -12.58 -9.87
N VAL A 85 23.23 -13.58 -10.74
CA VAL A 85 24.37 -14.48 -10.97
C VAL A 85 25.24 -13.91 -12.09
N ILE A 86 26.13 -13.01 -11.71
CA ILE A 86 27.00 -12.21 -12.61
C ILE A 86 27.77 -13.11 -13.60
N GLN A 87 28.30 -14.24 -13.14
CA GLN A 87 29.08 -15.18 -13.96
C GLN A 87 28.27 -15.79 -15.10
N LEU A 88 26.95 -15.96 -14.91
CA LEU A 88 26.06 -16.55 -15.90
C LEU A 88 25.19 -15.51 -16.61
N ARG A 89 25.28 -14.23 -16.22
CA ARG A 89 24.37 -13.15 -16.66
C ARG A 89 22.89 -13.53 -16.46
N LEU A 90 22.59 -14.23 -15.37
CA LEU A 90 21.24 -14.66 -15.02
C LEU A 90 20.74 -13.88 -13.81
N THR A 91 19.47 -13.50 -13.83
CA THR A 91 18.77 -12.92 -12.68
C THR A 91 17.63 -13.84 -12.28
N PHE A 92 17.62 -14.27 -11.02
CA PHE A 92 16.50 -15.01 -10.44
C PHE A 92 15.59 -14.02 -9.70
N TYR A 93 14.29 -14.07 -9.98
CA TYR A 93 13.30 -13.19 -9.37
C TYR A 93 12.13 -14.01 -8.84
N VAL A 94 11.77 -13.77 -7.58
CA VAL A 94 10.61 -14.37 -6.92
C VAL A 94 9.84 -13.26 -6.23
N GLU A 95 8.53 -13.22 -6.47
CA GLU A 95 7.62 -12.24 -5.89
C GLU A 95 6.41 -12.95 -5.28
N GLY A 96 6.03 -12.52 -4.08
CA GLY A 96 4.81 -12.91 -3.41
C GLY A 96 4.00 -11.69 -3.05
N ARG A 97 2.76 -11.60 -3.56
CA ARG A 97 1.83 -10.52 -3.25
C ARG A 97 0.71 -11.01 -2.35
N ASN A 98 0.22 -10.12 -1.48
CA ASN A 98 -0.84 -10.38 -0.52
C ASN A 98 -0.60 -11.68 0.26
N LEU A 99 0.60 -11.83 0.82
CA LEU A 99 1.03 -13.02 1.55
C LEU A 99 0.18 -13.28 2.81
N MET A 100 -0.52 -12.25 3.30
CA MET A 100 -1.51 -12.38 4.38
C MET A 100 -2.89 -12.87 3.91
N ASN A 101 -3.08 -13.08 2.60
CA ASN A 101 -4.34 -13.49 1.99
C ASN A 101 -5.53 -12.60 2.40
N SER A 102 -5.27 -11.30 2.50
CA SER A 102 -6.26 -10.31 2.89
C SER A 102 -7.30 -10.14 1.80
N ARG A 103 -8.57 -10.12 2.20
CA ARG A 103 -9.71 -9.94 1.30
C ARG A 103 -10.20 -8.50 1.37
N TYR A 104 -10.39 -7.88 0.21
CA TYR A 104 -10.96 -6.54 0.08
C TYR A 104 -11.83 -6.47 -1.19
N TYR A 105 -12.85 -5.61 -1.18
CA TYR A 105 -13.58 -5.23 -2.38
C TYR A 105 -13.19 -3.81 -2.76
N SER A 106 -12.97 -3.58 -4.05
CA SER A 106 -12.73 -2.25 -4.60
C SER A 106 -13.76 -1.99 -5.70
N GLN A 107 -14.65 -1.03 -5.47
CA GLN A 107 -15.63 -0.58 -6.44
C GLN A 107 -15.07 0.68 -7.12
N LYS A 108 -14.71 0.55 -8.39
CA LYS A 108 -14.37 1.72 -9.23
C LYS A 108 -15.68 2.29 -9.78
N SER A 109 -15.97 3.56 -9.49
CA SER A 109 -17.05 4.29 -10.14
C SER A 109 -16.81 4.35 -11.65
N GLY A 110 -17.86 4.20 -12.46
CA GLY A 110 -17.80 4.10 -13.92
C GLY A 110 -17.18 5.30 -14.65
N SER A 111 -16.91 6.40 -13.93
CA SER A 111 -16.19 7.58 -14.45
C SER A 111 -14.69 7.61 -14.11
N ASN A 112 -14.12 6.59 -13.43
CA ASN A 112 -12.73 6.56 -12.94
C ASN A 112 -12.34 7.68 -11.95
N ILE A 113 -13.29 8.47 -11.45
CA ILE A 113 -13.00 9.60 -10.55
C ILE A 113 -12.95 9.17 -9.08
N GLU A 114 -13.61 8.07 -8.71
CA GLU A 114 -13.71 7.63 -7.32
C GLU A 114 -13.57 6.10 -7.23
N THR A 115 -12.55 5.64 -6.51
CA THR A 115 -12.38 4.22 -6.13
C THR A 115 -12.85 4.09 -4.69
N LEU A 116 -13.91 3.34 -4.47
CA LEU A 116 -14.53 3.15 -3.17
C LEU A 116 -14.30 1.71 -2.72
N SER A 117 -13.53 1.50 -1.66
CA SER A 117 -13.04 0.19 -1.27
C SER A 117 -13.80 -0.38 -0.06
N MET A 118 -14.99 -0.94 -0.25
CA MET A 118 -15.78 -1.50 0.86
C MET A 118 -15.32 -2.92 1.27
N ARG A 119 -15.45 -3.26 2.56
CA ARG A 119 -15.25 -4.62 3.10
C ARG A 119 -16.58 -5.18 3.61
N TYR A 120 -16.77 -6.50 3.53
CA TYR A 120 -17.76 -7.25 4.32
C TYR A 120 -17.28 -7.40 5.77
#